data_AF-A0A6A6ZI11-F1
#
_entry.id   AF-A0A6A6ZI11-F1
#
_cell.length_a   1.000
_cell.length_b   1.000
_cell.length_c   1.000
_cell.angle_alpha   90.00
_cell.angle_beta   90.00
_cell.angle_gamma   90.00
#
_symmetry.space_group_name_H-M   'P 1'
#
loop_
_entity.id
_entity.type
_entity.pdbx_description
1 polymer ?
#
loop_
_entity_poly.entity_id
_entity_poly.type
_entity_poly.pdbx_seq_one_letter_code
_entity_poly.pdbx_strand_id
1 'polypeptide(L)'
;MSGCSIFASTAEPHPESRLTHSLDENSETSREDSQSPAPFIQVYHSGMVLFKVCRQIYEEASSMFYSGNTFTIARKQASSYHVPDSDGTYINEAVPWLKRLGSRTHLLLKIKLDLDTLCPLRCGRVNYQRHCLSCHDVMKACGLIDIGLLMRAIWEAGLQLAINVVHSGNGVHANCLAARNVYSHRDVPKFDLNVTALSNIIQVFQRGRDGYGKRRLKTKQCWRTIGHIGMERDGSGGLIFFSSTND
;
A
#
# COMPACT_ATOMS: atom_id res chain seq x y z
N MET A 1 4.91 -5.64 19.81
CA MET A 1 3.98 -4.82 19.01
C MET A 1 4.48 -4.81 17.57
N SER A 2 3.73 -5.41 16.64
CA SER A 2 3.97 -5.22 15.20
C SER A 2 3.62 -3.77 14.88
N GLY A 3 4.44 -3.09 14.09
CA GLY A 3 4.20 -1.68 13.75
C GLY A 3 4.35 -1.45 12.24
N CYS A 4 3.36 -0.79 11.65
CA CYS A 4 3.44 -0.20 10.33
C CYS A 4 4.50 0.90 10.32
N SER A 5 5.32 0.91 9.27
CA SER A 5 6.24 2.01 9.00
C SER A 5 5.78 2.75 7.75
N ILE A 6 5.94 4.06 7.80
CA ILE A 6 5.69 4.93 6.67
C ILE A 6 7.03 5.48 6.27
N PHE A 7 7.39 5.26 5.02
CA PHE A 7 8.59 5.79 4.42
C PHE A 7 8.20 6.92 3.49
N ALA A 8 9.02 7.96 3.41
CA ALA A 8 8.87 9.00 2.41
C ALA A 8 10.06 8.90 1.45
N SER A 9 9.77 9.05 0.17
CA SER A 9 10.78 9.27 -0.86
C SER A 9 10.49 10.64 -1.48
N THR A 10 11.52 11.48 -1.51
CA THR A 10 11.46 12.77 -2.18
C THR A 10 11.52 12.55 -3.68
N ALA A 11 10.63 13.20 -4.43
CA ALA A 11 10.84 13.34 -5.85
C ALA A 11 12.13 14.14 -6.05
N GLU A 12 13.04 13.65 -6.91
CA GLU A 12 14.18 14.48 -7.31
C GLU A 12 13.65 15.79 -7.89
N PRO A 13 14.25 16.94 -7.56
CA PRO A 13 13.85 18.20 -8.15
C PRO A 13 13.98 18.07 -9.66
N HIS A 14 12.86 18.18 -10.37
CA HIS A 14 12.87 18.30 -11.83
C HIS A 14 13.81 19.45 -12.18
N PRO A 15 14.86 19.25 -12.99
CA PRO A 15 15.68 20.36 -13.45
C PRO A 15 14.75 21.31 -14.20
N GLU A 16 14.65 22.56 -13.74
CA GLU A 16 13.93 23.62 -14.44
C GLU A 16 14.57 23.78 -15.82
N SER A 17 13.88 23.27 -16.84
CA SER A 17 14.30 23.37 -18.23
C SER A 17 14.22 24.83 -18.68
N ARG A 18 15.35 25.53 -18.62
CA ARG A 18 15.54 26.83 -19.27
C ARG A 18 15.74 26.57 -20.77
N LEU A 19 14.75 26.96 -21.56
CA LEU A 19 14.77 26.95 -23.03
C LEU A 19 15.91 27.82 -23.57
N THR A 20 16.84 27.22 -24.31
CA THR A 20 17.50 27.86 -25.47
C THR A 20 17.70 26.84 -26.58
N HIS A 21 17.27 27.23 -27.78
CA HIS A 21 17.37 26.56 -29.08
C HIS A 21 18.75 25.96 -29.42
N SER A 22 18.77 24.73 -29.95
CA SER A 22 19.30 24.44 -31.30
C SER A 22 18.85 23.03 -31.74
N LEU A 23 18.31 22.93 -32.94
CA LEU A 23 17.99 21.68 -33.62
C LEU A 23 19.30 21.04 -34.08
N ASP A 24 19.62 19.86 -33.56
CA ASP A 24 20.42 18.88 -34.28
C ASP A 24 19.83 17.49 -34.00
N GLU A 25 19.38 16.85 -35.08
CA GLU A 25 18.88 15.48 -35.10
C GLU A 25 20.05 14.51 -34.83
N ASN A 26 20.07 13.90 -33.65
CA ASN A 26 20.84 12.68 -33.41
C ASN A 26 19.99 11.68 -32.64
N SER A 27 19.90 10.47 -33.21
CA SER A 27 19.19 9.32 -32.66
C SER A 27 19.91 8.80 -31.41
N GLU A 28 19.55 9.34 -30.24
CA GLU A 28 19.94 8.78 -28.94
C GLU A 28 18.90 7.76 -28.48
N THR A 29 19.30 6.49 -28.57
CA THR A 29 18.59 5.38 -27.93
C THR A 29 18.69 5.58 -26.42
N SER A 30 17.58 5.99 -25.80
CA SER A 30 17.47 6.29 -24.37
C SER A 30 17.79 5.03 -23.57
N ARG A 31 19.00 4.94 -23.04
CA ARG A 31 19.31 4.01 -21.94
C ARG A 31 18.60 4.57 -20.72
N GLU A 32 17.50 3.92 -20.32
CA GLU A 32 16.91 4.13 -19.01
C GLU A 32 17.99 3.84 -17.95
N ASP A 33 18.56 4.93 -17.45
CA ASP A 33 19.59 4.92 -16.45
C ASP A 33 19.05 4.18 -15.23
N SER A 34 19.68 3.05 -14.91
CA SER A 34 19.35 2.23 -13.75
C SER A 34 19.85 2.92 -12.48
N GLN A 35 19.33 4.11 -12.19
CA GLN A 35 19.55 4.78 -10.92
C GLN A 35 18.98 3.90 -9.82
N SER A 36 19.89 3.41 -8.96
CA SER A 36 19.52 2.74 -7.72
C SER A 36 18.51 3.63 -6.99
N PRO A 37 17.32 3.13 -6.62
CA PRO A 37 16.29 3.95 -5.99
C PRO A 37 16.87 4.63 -4.76
N ALA A 38 16.65 5.95 -4.65
CA ALA A 38 17.11 6.73 -3.52
C ALA A 38 16.72 6.03 -2.20
N PRO A 39 17.63 6.00 -1.19
CA PRO A 39 17.38 5.26 0.03
C PRO A 39 16.08 5.76 0.70
N PHE A 40 15.17 4.84 1.01
CA PHE A 40 13.94 5.17 1.72
C PHE A 40 14.27 5.77 3.09
N ILE A 41 13.81 7.00 3.33
CA ILE A 41 13.92 7.61 4.65
C ILE A 41 12.76 7.07 5.49
N GLN A 42 13.09 6.33 6.55
CA GLN A 42 12.09 5.88 7.51
C GLN A 42 11.55 7.10 8.24
N VAL A 43 10.30 7.48 7.95
CA VAL A 43 9.61 8.55 8.66
C VAL A 43 9.12 7.94 9.96
N TYR A 44 10.04 7.81 10.92
CA TYR A 44 9.61 7.57 12.28
C TYR A 44 8.71 8.73 12.70
N HIS A 45 7.60 8.36 13.33
CA HIS A 45 6.62 9.26 13.95
C HIS A 45 7.26 10.29 14.92
N SER A 46 8.54 10.16 15.26
CA SER A 46 9.33 11.14 16.02
C SER A 46 9.52 12.47 15.27
N GLY A 47 9.65 12.49 13.93
CA GLY A 47 9.68 13.76 13.18
C GLY A 47 8.36 14.54 13.30
N MET A 48 7.24 13.81 13.36
CA MET A 48 5.92 14.39 13.65
C MET A 48 5.82 14.98 15.07
N VAL A 49 6.69 14.59 16.01
CA VAL A 49 6.70 15.22 17.35
C VAL A 49 7.15 16.67 17.24
N LEU A 50 8.10 16.98 16.36
CA LEU A 50 8.52 18.37 16.11
C LEU A 50 7.33 19.21 15.61
N PHE A 51 6.52 18.64 14.73
CA PHE A 51 5.28 19.26 14.23
C PHE A 51 4.19 19.44 15.28
N LYS A 52 4.24 18.70 16.39
CA LYS A 52 3.31 18.89 17.50
C LYS A 52 3.68 20.09 18.39
N VAL A 53 4.95 20.47 18.44
CA VAL A 53 5.44 21.50 19.39
C VAL A 53 5.23 22.91 18.83
N CYS A 54 5.44 23.12 17.53
CA CYS A 54 5.30 24.44 16.92
C CYS A 54 4.32 24.41 15.74
N ARG A 55 3.14 25.01 15.92
CA ARG A 55 2.09 25.06 14.88
C ARG A 55 2.58 25.74 13.60
N GLN A 56 3.34 26.83 13.72
CA GLN A 56 3.83 27.59 12.58
C GLN A 56 4.83 26.77 11.74
N ILE A 57 5.81 26.14 12.40
CA ILE A 57 6.75 25.23 11.72
C ILE A 57 6.00 24.10 11.04
N TYR A 58 4.97 23.55 11.70
CA TYR A 58 4.17 22.50 11.08
C TYR A 58 3.38 22.98 9.86
N GLU A 59 2.75 24.15 9.91
CA GLU A 59 2.05 24.72 8.76
C GLU A 59 2.99 24.87 7.56
N GLU A 60 4.15 25.49 7.77
CA GLU A 60 5.13 25.75 6.71
C GLU A 60 5.74 24.44 6.17
N ALA A 61 6.26 23.59 7.06
CA ALA A 61 6.93 22.35 6.67
C ALA A 61 5.98 21.28 6.14
N SER A 62 4.69 21.29 6.52
CA SER A 62 3.72 20.30 6.04
C SER A 62 3.53 20.37 4.53
N SER A 63 3.56 21.57 3.94
CA SER A 63 3.49 21.74 2.49
C SER A 63 4.66 21.05 1.79
N MET A 64 5.88 21.31 2.25
CA MET A 64 7.11 20.72 1.70
C MET A 64 7.20 19.21 1.93
N PHE A 65 6.69 18.74 3.07
CA PHE A 65 6.80 17.34 3.45
C PHE A 65 5.76 16.45 2.77
N TYR A 66 4.52 16.92 2.59
CA TYR A 66 3.46 16.10 2.00
C TYR A 66 3.31 16.34 0.49
N SER A 67 3.48 17.56 0.02
CA SER A 67 3.28 17.90 -1.39
C SER A 67 4.38 17.31 -2.26
N GLY A 68 4.00 16.66 -3.36
CA GLY A 68 4.93 16.08 -4.35
C GLY A 68 5.63 14.79 -3.91
N ASN A 69 5.67 14.48 -2.61
CA ASN A 69 6.33 13.29 -2.08
C ASN A 69 5.48 12.03 -2.23
N THR A 70 6.16 10.89 -2.29
CA THR A 70 5.52 9.57 -2.31
C THR A 70 5.73 8.88 -0.97
N PHE A 71 4.63 8.45 -0.36
CA PHE A 71 4.63 7.76 0.93
C PHE A 71 4.47 6.27 0.73
N THR A 72 5.44 5.48 1.15
CA THR A 72 5.34 4.01 1.13
C THR A 72 4.82 3.52 2.46
N ILE A 73 3.68 2.85 2.44
CA ILE A 73 3.16 2.05 3.56
C ILE A 73 3.78 0.67 3.41
N ALA A 74 4.66 0.34 4.33
CA ALA A 74 5.33 -0.96 4.39
C ALA A 74 5.39 -1.44 5.83
N ARG A 75 5.44 -2.75 6.02
CA ARG A 75 5.60 -3.30 7.36
C ARG A 75 7.03 -3.16 7.84
N LYS A 76 7.21 -2.68 9.09
CA LYS A 76 8.53 -2.67 9.72
C LYS A 76 9.00 -4.09 9.99
N GLN A 77 10.14 -4.46 9.42
CA GLN A 77 10.85 -5.68 9.83
C GLN A 77 11.67 -5.38 11.07
N ALA A 78 11.09 -5.63 12.25
CA ALA A 78 11.75 -5.34 13.52
C ALA A 78 12.58 -6.52 14.07
N SER A 79 12.54 -7.71 13.46
CA SER A 79 13.24 -8.90 13.96
C SER A 79 13.50 -9.93 12.86
N SER A 80 14.41 -10.87 13.11
CA SER A 80 14.61 -12.09 12.29
C SER A 80 13.36 -12.97 12.19
N TYR A 81 12.35 -12.75 13.03
CA TYR A 81 11.08 -13.46 12.97
C TYR A 81 10.09 -12.72 12.08
N HIS A 82 9.92 -13.26 10.88
CA HIS A 82 8.86 -12.86 9.97
C HIS A 82 7.50 -13.33 10.53
N VAL A 83 6.75 -12.41 11.13
CA VAL A 83 5.34 -12.66 11.43
C VAL A 83 4.60 -12.55 10.10
N PRO A 84 3.90 -13.58 9.60
CA PRO A 84 3.15 -13.47 8.35
C PRO A 84 1.99 -12.47 8.50
N ASP A 85 1.81 -11.60 7.51
CA ASP A 85 0.56 -10.85 7.31
C ASP A 85 -0.13 -11.38 6.06
N SER A 86 -0.98 -12.37 6.26
CA SER A 86 -1.65 -13.08 5.16
C SER A 86 -2.75 -12.25 4.51
N ASP A 87 -3.30 -11.29 5.24
CA ASP A 87 -4.57 -10.61 4.98
C ASP A 87 -4.41 -9.09 4.84
N GLY A 88 -3.19 -8.57 4.96
CA GLY A 88 -2.92 -7.14 4.78
C GLY A 88 -3.32 -6.29 5.97
N THR A 89 -3.31 -6.85 7.17
CA THR A 89 -3.59 -6.11 8.41
C THR A 89 -2.73 -4.86 8.59
N TYR A 90 -1.45 -4.87 8.17
CA TYR A 90 -0.61 -3.67 8.28
C TYR A 90 -1.09 -2.53 7.37
N ILE A 91 -1.77 -2.83 6.26
CA ILE A 91 -2.32 -1.80 5.37
C ILE A 91 -3.35 -0.98 6.15
N ASN A 92 -4.14 -1.64 6.99
CA ASN A 92 -5.16 -1.00 7.82
C ASN A 92 -4.56 -0.19 8.97
N GLU A 93 -3.32 -0.47 9.40
CA GLU A 93 -2.60 0.37 10.37
C GLU A 93 -2.26 1.77 9.83
N ALA A 94 -2.33 2.00 8.51
CA ALA A 94 -2.18 3.33 7.93
C ALA A 94 -3.42 4.22 8.15
N VAL A 95 -4.59 3.66 8.48
CA VAL A 95 -5.83 4.41 8.67
C VAL A 95 -5.74 5.44 9.80
N PRO A 96 -5.28 5.08 11.03
CA PRO A 96 -5.02 6.07 12.08
C PRO A 96 -4.07 7.18 11.65
N TRP A 97 -3.04 6.89 10.84
CA TRP A 97 -2.13 7.91 10.32
C TRP A 97 -2.84 8.88 9.38
N LEU A 98 -3.61 8.38 8.40
CA LEU A 98 -4.40 9.21 7.50
C LEU A 98 -5.37 10.10 8.28
N LYS A 99 -6.06 9.56 9.29
CA LYS A 99 -6.98 10.32 10.15
C LYS A 99 -6.27 11.43 10.94
N ARG A 100 -5.05 11.18 11.42
CA ARG A 100 -4.25 12.17 12.18
C ARG A 100 -3.77 13.35 11.35
N LEU A 101 -3.72 13.24 10.02
CA LEU A 101 -3.38 14.37 9.14
C LEU A 101 -4.48 15.44 9.10
N GLY A 102 -5.73 15.08 9.42
CA GLY A 102 -6.86 16.01 9.50
C GLY A 102 -7.05 16.82 8.22
N SER A 103 -7.12 18.14 8.34
CA SER A 103 -7.33 19.06 7.21
C SER A 103 -6.21 19.03 6.17
N ARG A 104 -5.01 18.53 6.50
CA ARG A 104 -3.84 18.48 5.60
C ARG A 104 -3.80 17.24 4.71
N THR A 105 -4.75 16.32 4.87
CA THR A 105 -4.85 15.09 4.06
C THR A 105 -4.87 15.36 2.55
N HIS A 106 -5.38 16.51 2.11
CA HIS A 106 -5.38 16.92 0.70
C HIS A 106 -3.97 17.14 0.11
N LEU A 107 -2.95 17.34 0.95
CA LEU A 107 -1.56 17.47 0.52
C LEU A 107 -0.93 16.12 0.16
N LEU A 108 -1.51 15.01 0.62
CA LEU A 108 -1.09 13.68 0.20
C LEU A 108 -1.60 13.43 -1.21
N LEU A 109 -0.68 13.23 -2.15
CA LEU A 109 -1.03 12.93 -3.54
C LEU A 109 -0.69 11.49 -3.94
N LYS A 110 0.38 10.93 -3.38
CA LYS A 110 0.95 9.66 -3.83
C LYS A 110 1.24 8.73 -2.65
N ILE A 111 0.69 7.52 -2.71
CA ILE A 111 0.97 6.44 -1.75
C ILE A 111 1.43 5.20 -2.51
N LYS A 112 2.46 4.53 -1.99
CA LYS A 112 2.86 3.19 -2.40
C LYS A 112 2.45 2.19 -1.32
N LEU A 113 1.78 1.11 -1.70
CA LEU A 113 1.53 -0.04 -0.83
C LEU A 113 2.57 -1.09 -1.19
N ASP A 114 3.55 -1.29 -0.32
CA ASP A 114 4.58 -2.30 -0.52
C ASP A 114 4.10 -3.64 0.05
N LEU A 115 3.89 -4.62 -0.83
CA LEU A 115 3.40 -5.95 -0.50
C LEU A 115 4.50 -6.98 -0.25
N ASP A 116 5.78 -6.59 -0.22
CA ASP A 116 6.92 -7.49 0.04
C ASP A 116 6.77 -8.31 1.32
N THR A 117 6.02 -7.77 2.27
CA THR A 117 5.83 -8.36 3.61
C THR A 117 4.56 -9.20 3.73
N LEU A 118 3.76 -9.29 2.67
CA LEU A 118 2.59 -10.15 2.61
C LEU A 118 2.99 -11.59 2.25
N CYS A 119 3.38 -12.40 3.24
CA CYS A 119 3.51 -13.85 3.05
C CYS A 119 2.11 -14.49 2.97
N PRO A 120 1.69 -15.07 1.83
CA PRO A 120 0.38 -15.73 1.68
C PRO A 120 0.28 -17.00 2.54
N LEU A 121 1.42 -17.62 2.81
CA LEU A 121 1.49 -18.75 3.71
C LEU A 121 1.68 -18.27 5.14
N ARG A 122 1.17 -19.04 6.11
CA ARG A 122 1.73 -18.97 7.46
C ARG A 122 3.16 -19.50 7.34
N CYS A 123 4.09 -18.58 7.05
CA CYS A 123 5.54 -18.80 7.06
C CYS A 123 6.05 -19.22 8.47
N GLY A 124 5.20 -19.74 9.37
CA GLY A 124 5.43 -20.18 10.75
C GLY A 124 4.68 -21.47 11.05
N ARG A 125 5.40 -22.48 11.57
CA ARG A 125 5.00 -23.82 12.06
C ARG A 125 3.56 -24.27 11.73
N VAL A 126 3.46 -25.34 10.94
CA VAL A 126 2.26 -25.96 10.35
C VAL A 126 1.34 -26.67 11.36
N ASN A 127 1.27 -26.22 12.60
CA ASN A 127 0.53 -26.92 13.65
C ASN A 127 -0.54 -26.05 14.32
N TYR A 128 -1.50 -25.44 13.59
CA TYR A 128 -2.75 -24.93 14.20
C TYR A 128 -3.84 -24.88 13.12
N GLN A 129 -4.63 -25.94 13.01
CA GLN A 129 -5.97 -26.12 13.62
C GLN A 129 -7.06 -25.26 12.98
N ARG A 130 -8.05 -25.99 12.48
CA ARG A 130 -9.39 -25.57 12.02
C ARG A 130 -10.10 -24.81 13.16
N HIS A 131 -11.19 -24.08 12.85
CA HIS A 131 -12.00 -23.16 13.70
C HIS A 131 -11.55 -21.68 13.57
N CYS A 132 -12.36 -20.66 13.26
CA CYS A 132 -13.81 -20.42 13.25
C CYS A 132 -14.25 -19.64 11.99
N LEU A 133 -15.55 -19.47 11.79
CA LEU A 133 -16.19 -18.84 10.61
C LEU A 133 -16.55 -17.37 10.87
N SER A 134 -15.57 -16.47 11.02
CA SER A 134 -15.81 -15.03 10.83
C SER A 134 -15.48 -14.62 9.40
N CYS A 135 -16.07 -13.53 8.88
CA CYS A 135 -15.74 -13.00 7.54
C CYS A 135 -14.23 -12.72 7.37
N HIS A 136 -13.55 -12.34 8.46
CA HIS A 136 -12.11 -12.16 8.50
C HIS A 136 -11.36 -13.49 8.30
N ASP A 137 -11.86 -14.59 8.86
CA ASP A 137 -11.29 -15.92 8.65
C ASP A 137 -11.49 -16.43 7.21
N VAL A 138 -12.59 -16.05 6.56
CA VAL A 138 -12.84 -16.36 5.13
C VAL A 138 -11.82 -15.64 4.26
N MET A 139 -11.62 -14.34 4.46
CA MET A 139 -10.63 -13.55 3.74
C MET A 139 -9.23 -14.14 3.86
N LYS A 140 -8.88 -14.57 5.08
CA LYS A 140 -7.61 -15.21 5.39
C LYS A 140 -7.46 -16.59 4.75
N ALA A 141 -8.53 -17.38 4.71
CA ALA A 141 -8.55 -18.69 4.07
C ALA A 141 -8.45 -18.59 2.54
N CYS A 142 -9.04 -17.55 1.94
CA CYS A 142 -9.02 -17.30 0.50
C CYS A 142 -7.74 -16.59 0.02
N GLY A 143 -6.84 -16.20 0.93
CA GLY A 143 -5.61 -15.48 0.57
C GLY A 143 -5.86 -14.06 0.06
N LEU A 144 -7.02 -13.47 0.41
CA LEU A 144 -7.42 -12.13 -0.01
C LEU A 144 -6.69 -11.06 0.82
N ILE A 145 -6.32 -9.96 0.16
CA ILE A 145 -5.81 -8.74 0.81
C ILE A 145 -7.02 -7.87 1.16
N ASP A 146 -7.21 -7.56 2.44
CA ASP A 146 -8.27 -6.66 2.88
C ASP A 146 -7.82 -5.19 2.79
N ILE A 147 -8.46 -4.43 1.90
CA ILE A 147 -8.24 -2.99 1.75
C ILE A 147 -9.45 -2.17 2.23
N GLY A 148 -10.46 -2.80 2.81
CA GLY A 148 -11.75 -2.18 3.12
C GLY A 148 -11.62 -0.95 4.03
N LEU A 149 -10.83 -1.05 5.11
CA LEU A 149 -10.65 0.05 6.06
C LEU A 149 -9.85 1.21 5.44
N LEU A 150 -8.85 0.91 4.63
CA LEU A 150 -8.11 1.94 3.89
C LEU A 150 -9.02 2.70 2.92
N MET A 151 -9.82 1.98 2.13
CA MET A 151 -10.77 2.58 1.20
C MET A 151 -11.82 3.42 1.91
N ARG A 152 -12.34 2.92 3.04
CA ARG A 152 -13.25 3.69 3.89
C ARG A 152 -12.64 5.00 4.34
N ALA A 153 -11.41 4.99 4.85
CA ALA A 153 -10.72 6.21 5.28
C ALA A 153 -10.54 7.22 4.14
N ILE A 154 -10.20 6.74 2.94
CA ILE A 154 -10.06 7.56 1.73
C ILE A 154 -11.40 8.19 1.32
N TRP A 155 -12.47 7.40 1.34
CA TRP A 155 -13.81 7.88 0.98
C TRP A 155 -14.36 8.87 2.02
N GLU A 156 -14.19 8.60 3.32
CA GLU A 156 -14.57 9.47 4.43
C GLU A 156 -13.90 10.85 4.32
N ALA A 157 -12.61 10.87 4.01
CA ALA A 157 -11.84 12.10 3.87
C ALA A 157 -11.95 12.75 2.47
N GLY A 158 -12.69 12.14 1.53
CA GLY A 158 -12.86 12.67 0.18
C GLY A 158 -11.57 12.73 -0.63
N LEU A 159 -10.60 11.87 -0.33
CA LEU A 159 -9.24 11.96 -0.91
C LEU A 159 -9.17 11.41 -2.33
N GLN A 160 -8.29 12.02 -3.12
CA GLN A 160 -7.92 11.58 -4.46
C GLN A 160 -6.42 11.24 -4.46
N LEU A 161 -6.09 10.01 -4.05
CA LEU A 161 -4.72 9.56 -3.89
C LEU A 161 -4.31 8.68 -5.06
N ALA A 162 -3.15 8.93 -5.68
CA ALA A 162 -2.52 7.95 -6.56
C ALA A 162 -1.92 6.83 -5.69
N ILE A 163 -2.68 5.74 -5.53
CA ILE A 163 -2.22 4.56 -4.80
C ILE A 163 -1.65 3.55 -5.80
N ASN A 164 -0.37 3.26 -5.66
CA ASN A 164 0.33 2.26 -6.44
C ASN A 164 0.73 1.10 -5.53
N VAL A 165 0.42 -0.11 -5.96
CA VAL A 165 0.89 -1.33 -5.31
C VAL A 165 2.27 -1.65 -5.87
N VAL A 166 3.20 -2.00 -5.00
CA VAL A 166 4.57 -2.39 -5.39
C VAL A 166 4.96 -3.69 -4.70
N HIS A 167 5.87 -4.41 -5.34
CA HIS A 167 6.54 -5.58 -4.81
C HIS A 167 8.02 -5.37 -5.12
N SER A 168 8.77 -4.80 -4.16
CA SER A 168 10.20 -4.53 -4.32
C SER A 168 11.04 -5.81 -4.43
N GLY A 169 10.50 -6.97 -4.09
CA GLY A 169 11.19 -8.25 -4.27
C GLY A 169 12.45 -8.36 -3.40
N ASN A 170 12.50 -7.65 -2.27
CA ASN A 170 13.68 -7.49 -1.40
C ASN A 170 14.12 -8.79 -0.68
N GLY A 171 13.78 -9.98 -1.19
CA GLY A 171 14.30 -11.25 -0.69
C GLY A 171 13.83 -11.60 0.72
N VAL A 172 12.84 -10.89 1.28
CA VAL A 172 12.29 -11.16 2.62
C VAL A 172 11.79 -12.61 2.70
N HIS A 173 11.15 -13.05 1.62
CA HIS A 173 10.79 -14.46 1.46
C HIS A 173 12.01 -15.32 1.23
N ALA A 174 12.98 -14.94 0.39
CA ALA A 174 14.19 -15.72 0.15
C ALA A 174 14.91 -16.12 1.46
N ASN A 175 14.98 -15.23 2.46
CA ASN A 175 15.55 -15.55 3.77
C ASN A 175 14.67 -16.47 4.63
N CYS A 176 13.34 -16.32 4.57
CA CYS A 176 12.41 -17.28 5.20
C CYS A 176 12.52 -18.68 4.59
N LEU A 177 12.76 -18.76 3.28
CA LEU A 177 12.92 -20.00 2.52
C LEU A 177 14.26 -20.69 2.87
N ALA A 178 15.36 -19.93 2.95
CA ALA A 178 16.68 -20.45 3.30
C ALA A 178 16.79 -20.95 4.76
N ALA A 179 16.10 -20.30 5.70
CA ALA A 179 16.17 -20.66 7.12
C ALA A 179 15.43 -21.96 7.48
N ARG A 180 14.66 -22.55 6.56
CA ARG A 180 13.89 -23.77 6.81
C ARG A 180 14.10 -24.79 5.71
N ASN A 181 15.16 -25.59 5.85
CA ASN A 181 15.43 -26.86 5.14
C ASN A 181 14.31 -27.94 5.30
N VAL A 182 13.09 -27.56 5.70
CA VAL A 182 12.00 -28.46 6.12
C VAL A 182 10.92 -28.59 5.03
N TYR A 183 10.87 -27.70 4.03
CA TYR A 183 9.90 -27.79 2.94
C TYR A 183 10.59 -27.71 1.58
N SER A 184 10.45 -28.77 0.79
CA SER A 184 10.76 -28.78 -0.64
C SER A 184 9.93 -27.70 -1.33
N HIS A 185 10.58 -26.68 -1.88
CA HIS A 185 9.96 -25.56 -2.58
C HIS A 185 9.18 -25.91 -3.85
N ARG A 186 9.19 -27.18 -4.28
CA ARG A 186 8.54 -27.58 -5.53
C ARG A 186 7.03 -27.38 -5.53
N ASP A 187 6.40 -27.36 -4.35
CA ASP A 187 4.94 -27.33 -4.25
C ASP A 187 4.39 -26.00 -3.72
N VAL A 188 5.23 -24.99 -3.46
CA VAL A 188 4.72 -23.65 -3.14
C VAL A 188 4.29 -23.01 -4.46
N PRO A 189 2.99 -22.76 -4.68
CA PRO A 189 2.55 -22.07 -5.89
C PRO A 189 3.31 -20.76 -5.98
N LYS A 190 3.93 -20.47 -7.13
CA LYS A 190 4.37 -19.10 -7.40
C LYS A 190 3.11 -18.25 -7.36
N PHE A 191 3.01 -17.42 -6.34
CA PHE A 191 1.92 -16.47 -6.25
C PHE A 191 2.26 -15.36 -7.24
N ASP A 192 1.57 -15.37 -8.39
CA ASP A 192 1.71 -14.34 -9.41
C ASP A 192 1.05 -13.06 -8.90
N LEU A 193 1.82 -12.27 -8.15
CA LEU A 193 1.37 -10.98 -7.67
C LEU A 193 1.35 -9.98 -8.83
N ASN A 194 0.16 -9.64 -9.32
CA ASN A 194 0.00 -8.66 -10.38
C ASN A 194 -0.22 -7.25 -9.78
N VAL A 195 0.88 -6.58 -9.45
CA VAL A 195 0.86 -5.25 -8.83
C VAL A 195 0.09 -4.20 -9.65
N THR A 196 0.12 -4.32 -10.98
CA THR A 196 -0.61 -3.43 -11.90
C THR A 196 -2.11 -3.64 -11.77
N ALA A 197 -2.59 -4.89 -11.78
CA ALA A 197 -4.00 -5.20 -11.61
C ALA A 197 -4.52 -4.74 -10.24
N LEU A 198 -3.77 -4.98 -9.17
CA LEU A 198 -4.12 -4.52 -7.82
C LEU A 198 -4.24 -2.99 -7.74
N SER A 199 -3.26 -2.27 -8.32
CA SER A 199 -3.28 -0.80 -8.38
C SER A 199 -4.52 -0.29 -9.13
N ASN A 200 -4.85 -0.93 -10.26
CA ASN A 200 -6.02 -0.57 -11.06
C ASN A 200 -7.33 -0.77 -10.30
N ILE A 201 -7.47 -1.87 -9.55
CA ILE A 201 -8.66 -2.12 -8.73
C ILE A 201 -8.84 -1.02 -7.68
N ILE A 202 -7.77 -0.63 -6.97
CA ILE A 202 -7.82 0.46 -5.97
C ILE A 202 -8.26 1.77 -6.63
N GLN A 203 -7.67 2.12 -7.78
CA GLN A 203 -8.03 3.33 -8.53
C GLN A 203 -9.50 3.32 -8.98
N VAL A 204 -10.02 2.17 -9.42
CA VAL A 204 -11.43 1.97 -9.79
C VAL A 204 -12.35 2.26 -8.59
N PHE A 205 -12.03 1.74 -7.41
CA PHE A 205 -12.79 2.03 -6.18
C PHE A 205 -12.74 3.50 -5.77
N GLN A 206 -11.60 4.18 -5.94
CA GLN A 206 -11.47 5.60 -5.61
C GLN A 206 -12.27 6.50 -6.56
N ARG A 207 -12.15 6.26 -7.88
CA ARG A 207 -12.83 7.05 -8.91
C ARG A 207 -14.34 6.79 -8.93
N GLY A 208 -14.79 5.66 -8.37
CA GLY A 208 -16.18 5.23 -8.42
C GLY A 208 -16.63 5.01 -9.87
N ARG A 209 -15.71 4.61 -10.75
CA ARG A 209 -15.98 4.27 -12.15
C ARG A 209 -15.24 2.99 -12.50
N ASP A 210 -15.81 2.18 -13.37
CA ASP A 210 -15.09 1.04 -13.94
C ASP A 210 -13.84 1.49 -14.71
N GLY A 211 -12.93 0.53 -14.99
CA GLY A 211 -11.68 0.80 -15.70
C GLY A 211 -11.86 1.39 -17.11
N TYR A 212 -13.06 1.29 -17.68
CA TYR A 212 -13.43 1.84 -18.98
C TYR A 212 -14.09 3.22 -18.90
N GLY A 213 -14.32 3.74 -17.69
CA GLY A 213 -14.98 5.03 -17.44
C GLY A 213 -16.46 5.07 -17.80
N LYS A 214 -17.08 3.94 -18.16
CA LYS A 214 -18.45 3.85 -18.69
C LYS A 214 -19.50 3.69 -17.60
N ARG A 215 -19.22 2.95 -16.54
CA ARG A 215 -20.18 2.71 -15.45
C ARG A 215 -19.70 3.31 -14.14
N ARG A 216 -20.60 4.03 -13.46
CA ARG A 216 -20.38 4.49 -12.08
C ARG A 216 -20.55 3.32 -11.12
N LEU A 217 -19.49 3.01 -10.38
CA LEU A 217 -19.60 2.12 -9.23
C LEU A 217 -20.28 2.88 -8.09
N LYS A 218 -21.40 2.35 -7.62
CA LYS A 218 -22.10 2.88 -6.44
C LYS A 218 -21.44 2.46 -5.12
N THR A 219 -20.27 1.83 -5.16
CA THR A 219 -19.53 1.38 -3.98
C THR A 219 -19.25 2.54 -3.02
N LYS A 220 -18.85 3.71 -3.55
CA LYS A 220 -18.70 4.93 -2.77
C LYS A 220 -20.01 5.47 -2.20
N GLN A 221 -21.19 5.13 -2.72
CA GLN A 221 -22.47 5.53 -2.14
C GLN A 221 -22.87 4.61 -0.98
N CYS A 222 -22.52 3.32 -1.07
CA CYS A 222 -22.83 2.31 -0.07
C CYS A 222 -21.70 2.12 0.97
N TRP A 223 -20.70 3.00 1.01
CA TRP A 223 -19.48 2.80 1.81
C TRP A 223 -19.74 2.54 3.30
N ARG A 224 -20.80 3.12 3.86
CA ARG A 224 -21.22 2.92 5.26
C ARG A 224 -21.66 1.49 5.57
N THR A 225 -22.10 0.76 4.55
CA THR A 225 -22.54 -0.64 4.65
C THR A 225 -21.44 -1.63 4.25
N ILE A 226 -20.33 -1.17 3.67
CA ILE A 226 -19.23 -2.05 3.28
C ILE A 226 -18.36 -2.30 4.50
N GLY A 227 -18.34 -3.54 4.99
CA GLY A 227 -17.46 -4.00 6.07
C GLY A 227 -16.03 -4.22 5.58
N HIS A 228 -15.87 -5.11 4.59
CA HIS A 228 -14.56 -5.54 4.07
C HIS A 228 -14.52 -5.51 2.55
N ILE A 229 -13.33 -5.28 1.99
CA ILE A 229 -13.07 -5.37 0.55
C ILE A 229 -11.83 -6.24 0.39
N GLY A 230 -12.06 -7.50 0.03
CA GLY A 230 -11.01 -8.46 -0.27
C GLY A 230 -10.61 -8.44 -1.72
N MET A 231 -9.32 -8.44 -1.98
CA MET A 231 -8.75 -8.52 -3.31
C MET A 231 -7.88 -9.76 -3.44
N GLU A 232 -8.05 -10.50 -4.53
CA GLU A 232 -7.13 -11.58 -4.88
C GLU A 232 -5.77 -11.00 -5.23
N ARG A 233 -4.70 -11.69 -4.86
CA ARG A 233 -3.31 -11.21 -4.97
C ARG A 233 -2.84 -11.02 -6.41
N ASP A 234 -3.42 -11.77 -7.34
CA ASP A 234 -3.19 -11.63 -8.77
C ASP A 234 -4.07 -10.55 -9.42
N GLY A 235 -4.94 -9.89 -8.63
CA GLY A 235 -5.89 -8.91 -9.10
C GLY A 235 -6.94 -9.45 -10.07
N SER A 236 -7.14 -10.77 -10.14
CA SER A 236 -8.13 -11.38 -11.02
C SER A 236 -9.56 -11.20 -10.51
N GLY A 237 -9.72 -11.03 -9.19
CA GLY A 237 -11.02 -10.88 -8.54
C GLY A 237 -10.96 -10.33 -7.12
N GLY A 238 -12.09 -10.49 -6.42
CA GLY A 238 -12.26 -10.01 -5.06
C GLY A 238 -13.68 -10.21 -4.52
N LEU A 239 -13.84 -9.93 -3.22
CA LEU A 239 -15.11 -10.03 -2.50
C LEU A 239 -15.40 -8.73 -1.75
N ILE A 240 -16.65 -8.31 -1.74
CA ILE A 240 -17.11 -7.18 -0.92
C ILE A 240 -18.10 -7.72 0.10
N PHE A 241 -17.77 -7.54 1.38
CA PHE A 241 -18.66 -7.93 2.47
C PHE A 241 -19.43 -6.70 2.95
N PHE A 242 -20.75 -6.83 2.97
CA PHE A 242 -21.64 -5.80 3.51
C PHE A 242 -22.00 -6.15 4.95
N SER A 243 -21.85 -5.21 5.88
CA SER A 243 -22.35 -5.33 7.25
C SER A 243 -23.84 -5.03 7.27
N SER A 244 -24.64 -5.95 7.83
CA SER A 244 -26.06 -5.68 8.13
C SER A 244 -26.14 -4.62 9.23
N THR A 245 -26.93 -3.57 9.01
CA THR A 245 -27.13 -2.47 9.96
C THR A 245 -28.18 -2.80 11.04
N ASN A 246 -28.25 -4.04 11.51
CA ASN A 246 -29.23 -4.46 12.52
C ASN A 246 -28.83 -4.05 13.97
N ASP A 247 -28.18 -2.90 14.14
CA ASP A 247 -27.88 -2.30 15.45
C ASP A 247 -28.91 -1.22 15.80
#